data_AF-A0A0A1T6I5-F1
#
_entry.id   AF-A0A0A1T6I5-F1
#
_cell.length_a   1.000
_cell.length_b   1.000
_cell.length_c   1.000
_cell.angle_alpha   90.00
_cell.angle_beta   90.00
_cell.angle_gamma   90.00
#
_symmetry.space_group_name_H-M   'P 1'
#
loop_
_entity.id
_entity.type
_entity.pdbx_description
1 polymer ?
#
loop_
_entity_poly.entity_id
_entity_poly.type
_entity_poly.pdbx_seq_one_letter_code
_entity_poly.pdbx_strand_id
1 'polypeptide(L)'
;MSRVVLSPNAFRDIDTEGEERFIATLCAAVNGIVEPAVGASAIDILVREQSLEAYTKYKESEERDDGVRDVTNWQRYLWRLLAEAAMALTPGYLGQDVLIHLVQELMLLPKHSLLWINYYGEEHQLELWTVNYENCFGDLPSLMFSLTNSDDSLATRYVRFSSVHARLVGACIANVLDLCPFGSFGYAITRDKAGPGDDDRVLAASQWTFNAGMVLWEICEKRVWNYYSYGPHIWKSWAAVFTRAAAADNRYGNEAREAARQALHHMKDVEKQGIISNVSIVDVFGMRVIADSDEEVDEEEENKE
;
A
#
# COMPACT_ATOMS: atom_id res chain seq x y z
N MET A 1 -1.56 18.32 -20.99
CA MET A 1 -1.29 17.88 -19.61
C MET A 1 0.20 17.67 -19.48
N SER A 2 0.86 18.30 -18.50
CA SER A 2 2.28 18.07 -18.23
C SER A 2 2.45 16.63 -17.75
N ARG A 3 3.30 15.83 -18.40
CA ARG A 3 3.67 14.51 -17.89
C ARG A 3 4.39 14.73 -16.56
N VAL A 4 3.84 14.22 -15.47
CA VAL A 4 4.59 14.16 -14.22
C VAL A 4 5.65 13.10 -14.44
N VAL A 5 6.91 13.52 -14.34
CA VAL A 5 8.09 12.66 -14.50
C VAL A 5 8.60 12.36 -13.11
N LEU A 6 8.73 11.09 -12.76
CA LEU A 6 9.41 10.69 -11.53
C LEU A 6 10.90 11.00 -11.70
N SER A 7 11.39 11.97 -10.91
CA SER A 7 12.78 12.43 -10.96
C SER A 7 13.58 11.79 -9.83
N PRO A 8 14.87 11.47 -10.03
CA PRO A 8 15.76 11.02 -8.96
C PRO A 8 15.79 11.97 -7.75
N ASN A 9 15.56 13.27 -7.96
CA ASN A 9 15.50 14.26 -6.87
C ASN A 9 14.27 14.13 -5.97
N ALA A 10 13.33 13.23 -6.29
CA ALA A 10 12.18 12.92 -5.44
C ALA A 10 12.56 12.01 -4.26
N PHE A 11 13.73 11.38 -4.31
CA PHE A 11 14.20 10.43 -3.31
C PHE A 11 15.19 11.08 -2.35
N ARG A 12 15.17 10.64 -1.09
CA ARG A 12 16.05 11.15 -0.03
C ARG A 12 17.15 10.14 0.27
N ASP A 13 18.28 10.63 0.81
CA ASP A 13 19.39 9.82 1.34
C ASP A 13 19.92 8.79 0.33
N ILE A 14 20.58 9.30 -0.73
CA ILE A 14 21.28 8.50 -1.73
C ILE A 14 22.77 8.55 -1.37
N ASP A 15 23.28 7.45 -0.84
CA ASP A 15 24.60 7.37 -0.23
C ASP A 15 25.57 6.50 -1.06
N THR A 16 25.06 5.68 -2.00
CA THR A 16 25.86 4.74 -2.79
C THR A 16 25.51 4.69 -4.28
N GLU A 17 26.47 4.25 -5.10
CA GLU A 17 26.25 3.99 -6.55
C GLU A 17 25.16 2.93 -6.79
N GLY A 18 25.06 1.93 -5.90
CA GLY A 18 24.00 0.92 -5.98
C GLY A 18 22.62 1.55 -5.85
N GLU A 19 22.44 2.47 -4.90
CA GLU A 19 21.17 3.19 -4.71
C GLU A 19 20.85 4.12 -5.88
N GLU A 20 21.85 4.82 -6.42
CA GLU A 20 21.68 5.64 -7.63
C GLU A 20 21.17 4.79 -8.80
N ARG A 21 21.77 3.62 -9.03
CA ARG A 21 21.36 2.68 -10.08
C ARG A 21 19.96 2.13 -9.84
N PHE A 22 19.62 1.83 -8.59
CA PHE A 22 18.27 1.38 -8.21
C PHE A 22 17.24 2.46 -8.55
N ILE A 23 17.45 3.69 -8.07
CA ILE A 23 16.56 4.83 -8.29
C ILE A 23 16.44 5.15 -9.78
N ALA A 24 17.54 5.13 -10.52
CA ALA A 24 17.54 5.34 -11.96
C ALA A 24 16.66 4.30 -12.68
N THR A 25 16.77 3.02 -12.28
CA THR A 25 15.95 1.93 -12.84
C THR A 25 14.48 2.12 -12.53
N LEU A 26 14.14 2.45 -11.27
CA LEU A 26 12.77 2.73 -10.83
C LEU A 26 12.17 3.92 -11.62
N CYS A 27 12.91 5.03 -11.75
CA CYS A 27 12.48 6.19 -12.51
C CYS A 27 12.30 5.86 -13.99
N ALA A 28 13.22 5.08 -14.59
CA ALA A 28 13.13 4.69 -15.98
C ALA A 28 11.88 3.82 -16.24
N ALA A 29 11.57 2.89 -15.34
CA ALA A 29 10.35 2.09 -15.41
C ALA A 29 9.09 2.98 -15.33
N VAL A 30 8.96 3.78 -14.27
CA VAL A 30 7.78 4.65 -14.05
C VAL A 30 7.55 5.66 -15.17
N ASN A 31 8.64 6.16 -15.77
CA ASN A 31 8.56 7.11 -16.88
C ASN A 31 8.35 6.44 -18.25
N GLY A 32 8.22 5.11 -18.31
CA GLY A 32 7.99 4.35 -19.54
C GLY A 32 9.21 4.29 -20.47
N ILE A 33 10.41 4.46 -19.93
CA ILE A 33 11.68 4.31 -20.66
C ILE A 33 12.08 2.83 -20.70
N VAL A 34 11.77 2.10 -19.63
CA VAL A 34 12.06 0.67 -19.47
C VAL A 34 10.76 -0.06 -19.12
N GLU A 35 10.57 -1.25 -19.68
CA GLU A 35 9.43 -2.11 -19.34
C GLU A 35 9.53 -2.61 -17.89
N PRO A 36 8.42 -2.72 -17.13
CA PRO A 36 8.45 -3.14 -15.73
C PRO A 36 9.20 -4.45 -15.48
N ALA A 37 9.01 -5.47 -16.33
CA ALA A 37 9.71 -6.75 -16.20
C ALA A 37 11.24 -6.63 -16.35
N VAL A 38 11.69 -5.74 -17.24
CA VAL A 38 13.13 -5.45 -17.44
C VAL A 38 13.68 -4.68 -16.24
N GLY A 39 12.94 -3.70 -15.74
CA GLY A 39 13.28 -2.95 -14.54
C GLY A 39 13.38 -3.85 -13.30
N ALA A 40 12.41 -4.75 -13.12
CA ALA A 40 12.39 -5.73 -12.04
C ALA A 40 13.61 -6.66 -12.10
N SER A 41 13.93 -7.18 -13.29
CA SER A 41 15.10 -8.03 -13.49
C SER A 41 16.42 -7.29 -13.18
N ALA A 42 16.53 -6.02 -13.57
CA ALA A 42 17.71 -5.21 -13.28
C ALA A 42 17.86 -4.91 -11.78
N ILE A 43 16.75 -4.63 -11.08
CA ILE A 43 16.72 -4.46 -9.63
C ILE A 43 17.12 -5.76 -8.92
N ASP A 44 16.58 -6.91 -9.34
CA ASP A 44 16.92 -8.22 -8.76
C ASP A 44 18.41 -8.53 -8.86
N ILE A 45 18.99 -8.37 -10.06
CA ILE A 45 20.42 -8.59 -10.30
C ILE A 45 21.25 -7.69 -9.38
N LEU A 46 20.95 -6.39 -9.36
CA LEU A 46 21.66 -5.42 -8.53
C LEU A 46 21.62 -5.80 -7.04
N VAL A 47 20.44 -6.10 -6.52
CA VAL A 47 20.24 -6.44 -5.10
C VAL A 47 20.99 -7.71 -4.75
N ARG A 48 20.98 -8.72 -5.62
CA ARG A 48 21.71 -9.97 -5.40
C ARG A 48 23.23 -9.77 -5.39
N GLU A 49 23.76 -9.02 -6.35
CA GLU A 49 25.18 -8.71 -6.43
C GLU A 49 25.66 -7.95 -5.19
N GLN A 50 24.94 -6.89 -4.82
CA GLN A 50 25.28 -6.04 -3.67
C GLN A 50 25.11 -6.78 -2.34
N SER A 51 24.08 -7.61 -2.20
CA SER A 51 23.88 -8.42 -0.99
C SER A 51 24.97 -9.48 -0.82
N LEU A 52 25.41 -10.11 -1.91
CA LEU A 52 26.51 -11.08 -1.88
C LEU A 52 27.84 -10.41 -1.52
N GLU A 53 28.10 -9.22 -2.07
CA GLU A 53 29.26 -8.41 -1.70
C GLU A 53 29.24 -8.07 -0.21
N ALA A 54 28.11 -7.59 0.31
CA ALA A 54 27.93 -7.26 1.73
C ALA A 54 28.20 -8.49 2.63
N TYR A 55 27.61 -9.64 2.29
CA TYR A 55 27.79 -10.87 3.05
C TYR A 55 29.25 -11.35 3.03
N THR A 56 29.89 -11.35 1.86
CA THR A 56 31.29 -11.78 1.68
C THR A 56 32.23 -10.89 2.48
N LYS A 57 32.04 -9.57 2.39
CA LYS A 57 32.84 -8.59 3.12
C LYS A 57 32.73 -8.81 4.63
N TYR A 58 31.52 -8.95 5.16
CA TYR A 58 31.32 -9.23 6.58
C TYR A 58 31.98 -10.55 7.00
N LYS A 59 31.86 -11.61 6.20
CA LYS A 59 32.48 -12.91 6.49
C LYS A 59 34.01 -12.86 6.55
N GLU A 60 34.63 -11.99 5.74
CA GLU A 60 36.08 -11.86 5.66
C GLU A 60 36.66 -10.93 6.72
N SER A 61 35.97 -9.84 7.06
CA SER A 61 36.47 -8.82 7.99
C SER A 61 35.94 -8.96 9.43
N GLU A 62 34.83 -9.67 9.64
CA GLU A 62 33.98 -9.59 10.85
C GLU A 62 33.54 -8.15 11.21
N GLU A 63 33.79 -7.19 10.31
CA GLU A 63 33.43 -5.79 10.45
C GLU A 63 32.24 -5.49 9.54
N ARG A 64 31.17 -4.95 10.14
CA ARG A 64 30.02 -4.48 9.38
C ARG A 64 30.37 -3.16 8.69
N ASP A 65 30.27 -3.15 7.37
CA ASP A 65 30.27 -1.91 6.60
C ASP A 65 28.83 -1.41 6.48
N ASP A 66 28.50 -0.40 7.27
CA ASP A 66 27.17 0.25 7.23
C ASP A 66 26.90 0.95 5.89
N GLY A 67 27.93 1.15 5.05
CA GLY A 67 27.79 1.68 3.69
C GLY A 67 27.26 0.66 2.66
N VAL A 68 27.26 -0.64 2.94
CA VAL A 68 26.73 -1.65 2.02
C VAL A 68 25.45 -2.26 2.59
N ARG A 69 24.36 -2.19 1.81
CA ARG A 69 23.07 -2.79 2.21
C ARG A 69 23.12 -4.31 2.06
N ASP A 70 22.84 -5.01 3.15
CA ASP A 70 22.49 -6.44 3.11
C ASP A 70 21.10 -6.65 2.48
N VAL A 71 20.72 -7.91 2.27
CA VAL A 71 19.45 -8.27 1.61
C VAL A 71 18.21 -7.72 2.32
N THR A 72 18.20 -7.69 3.66
CA THR A 72 17.06 -7.17 4.43
C THR A 72 16.94 -5.67 4.23
N ASN A 73 18.08 -4.98 4.20
CA ASN A 73 18.16 -3.54 3.99
C ASN A 73 17.77 -3.15 2.56
N TRP A 74 18.09 -3.96 1.55
CA TRP A 74 17.64 -3.74 0.17
C TRP A 74 16.12 -3.87 0.02
N GLN A 75 15.52 -4.90 0.62
CA GLN A 75 14.06 -5.08 0.58
C GLN A 75 13.34 -3.92 1.27
N ARG A 76 13.82 -3.49 2.45
CA ARG A 76 13.30 -2.30 3.14
C ARG A 76 13.50 -1.01 2.34
N TYR A 77 14.64 -0.90 1.64
CA TYR A 77 14.93 0.24 0.78
C TYR A 77 13.95 0.32 -0.39
N LEU A 78 13.61 -0.79 -1.05
CA LEU A 78 12.55 -0.83 -2.06
C LEU A 78 11.22 -0.27 -1.52
N TRP A 79 10.79 -0.71 -0.34
CA TRP A 79 9.54 -0.23 0.28
C TRP A 79 9.55 1.26 0.57
N ARG A 80 10.66 1.77 1.07
CA ARG A 80 10.88 3.21 1.25
C ARG A 80 10.77 3.95 -0.09
N LEU A 81 11.45 3.46 -1.13
CA LEU A 81 11.41 4.10 -2.45
C LEU A 81 10.00 4.06 -3.06
N LEU A 82 9.23 2.99 -2.88
CA LEU A 82 7.82 2.96 -3.32
C LEU A 82 6.99 4.05 -2.63
N ALA A 83 7.18 4.25 -1.32
CA ALA A 83 6.52 5.30 -0.57
C ALA A 83 6.96 6.71 -1.02
N GLU A 84 8.25 6.93 -1.26
CA GLU A 84 8.76 8.20 -1.79
C GLU A 84 8.26 8.48 -3.21
N ALA A 85 8.22 7.47 -4.08
CA ALA A 85 7.64 7.57 -5.41
C ALA A 85 6.13 7.83 -5.36
N ALA A 86 5.40 7.19 -4.44
CA ALA A 86 3.99 7.44 -4.20
C ALA A 86 3.74 8.92 -3.86
N MET A 87 4.56 9.53 -2.99
CA MET A 87 4.47 10.96 -2.66
C MET A 87 4.72 11.87 -3.86
N ALA A 88 5.58 11.47 -4.79
CA ALA A 88 5.97 12.27 -5.94
C ALA A 88 4.93 12.23 -7.07
N LEU A 89 4.23 11.11 -7.23
CA LEU A 89 3.30 10.88 -8.34
C LEU A 89 1.89 11.39 -8.04
N THR A 90 1.25 11.99 -9.04
CA THR A 90 -0.15 12.42 -8.96
C THR A 90 -1.10 11.22 -8.95
N PRO A 91 -2.17 11.21 -8.14
CA PRO A 91 -3.16 10.13 -8.14
C PRO A 91 -3.78 9.94 -9.52
N GLY A 92 -3.99 8.69 -9.94
CA GLY A 92 -4.61 8.35 -11.22
C GLY A 92 -3.69 8.55 -12.45
N TYR A 93 -2.41 8.85 -12.24
CA TYR A 93 -1.41 8.82 -13.30
C TYR A 93 -0.87 7.40 -13.50
N LEU A 94 -0.64 7.03 -14.76
CA LEU A 94 -0.15 5.68 -15.15
C LEU A 94 1.12 5.27 -14.41
N GLY A 95 1.95 6.23 -13.99
CA GLY A 95 3.15 5.94 -13.20
C GLY A 95 2.88 5.20 -11.89
N GLN A 96 1.71 5.39 -11.25
CA GLN A 96 1.33 4.63 -10.06
C GLN A 96 0.99 3.17 -10.38
N ASP A 97 0.34 2.92 -11.53
CA ASP A 97 0.04 1.56 -11.97
C ASP A 97 1.35 0.83 -12.36
N VAL A 98 2.27 1.55 -12.99
CA VAL A 98 3.60 1.02 -13.36
C VAL A 98 4.44 0.67 -12.12
N LEU A 99 4.38 1.47 -11.05
CA LEU A 99 5.03 1.12 -9.78
C LEU A 99 4.53 -0.22 -9.23
N ILE A 100 3.22 -0.43 -9.26
CA ILE A 100 2.59 -1.65 -8.75
C ILE A 100 2.94 -2.84 -9.64
N HIS A 101 2.91 -2.63 -10.96
CA HIS A 101 3.32 -3.65 -11.92
C HIS A 101 4.79 -4.04 -11.74
N LEU A 102 5.69 -3.08 -11.51
CA LEU A 102 7.10 -3.37 -11.21
C LEU A 102 7.25 -4.29 -9.98
N VAL A 103 6.48 -4.06 -8.91
CA VAL A 103 6.48 -4.92 -7.71
C VAL A 103 5.95 -6.32 -8.03
N GLN A 104 4.88 -6.41 -8.82
CA GLN A 104 4.34 -7.70 -9.26
C GLN A 104 5.37 -8.49 -10.08
N GLU A 105 6.08 -7.82 -10.99
CA GLU A 105 7.14 -8.45 -11.78
C GLU A 105 8.28 -8.94 -10.89
N LEU A 106 8.72 -8.16 -9.89
CA LEU A 106 9.69 -8.62 -8.89
C LEU A 106 9.22 -9.89 -8.17
N MET A 107 7.94 -9.95 -7.77
CA MET A 107 7.36 -11.11 -7.09
C MET A 107 7.27 -12.36 -7.99
N LEU A 108 7.21 -12.18 -9.31
CA LEU A 108 7.14 -13.27 -10.31
C LEU A 108 8.52 -13.79 -10.74
N LEU A 109 9.61 -13.11 -10.39
CA LEU A 109 10.97 -13.58 -10.68
C LEU A 109 11.27 -14.92 -9.98
N PRO A 110 12.22 -15.71 -10.51
CA PRO A 110 12.70 -16.90 -9.83
C PRO A 110 13.12 -16.56 -8.39
N LYS A 111 12.70 -17.39 -7.43
CA LYS A 111 13.00 -17.16 -6.02
C LYS A 111 14.49 -17.35 -5.76
N HIS A 112 15.09 -16.36 -5.11
CA HIS A 112 16.50 -16.33 -4.76
C HIS A 112 16.66 -16.21 -3.25
N SER A 113 17.24 -17.23 -2.64
CA SER A 113 17.50 -17.25 -1.20
C SER A 113 18.92 -16.77 -0.93
N LEU A 114 19.06 -15.59 -0.33
CA LEU A 114 20.35 -14.96 -0.04
C LEU A 114 20.69 -15.05 1.44
N LEU A 115 21.97 -15.27 1.73
CA LEU A 115 22.48 -15.26 3.10
C LEU A 115 22.70 -13.83 3.56
N TRP A 116 22.48 -13.60 4.85
CA TRP A 116 22.82 -12.36 5.53
C TRP A 116 23.15 -12.64 6.98
N ILE A 117 23.85 -11.70 7.62
CA ILE A 117 24.24 -11.83 9.02
C ILE A 117 23.53 -10.76 9.82
N ASN A 118 22.84 -11.17 10.89
CA ASN A 118 22.10 -10.25 11.73
C ASN A 118 23.03 -9.47 12.68
N TYR A 119 22.44 -8.55 13.44
CA TYR A 119 23.18 -7.72 14.40
C TYR A 119 23.80 -8.50 15.57
N TYR A 120 23.44 -9.78 15.74
CA TYR A 120 24.05 -10.71 16.69
C TYR A 120 25.17 -11.56 16.08
N GLY A 121 25.49 -11.38 14.80
CA GLY A 121 26.51 -12.19 14.10
C GLY A 121 25.98 -13.57 13.64
N GLU A 122 24.68 -13.81 13.72
CA GLU A 122 24.08 -15.07 13.29
C GLU A 122 23.78 -15.04 11.80
N GLU A 123 24.02 -16.16 11.12
CA GLU A 123 23.73 -16.32 9.70
C GLU A 123 22.28 -16.75 9.49
N HIS A 124 21.59 -16.01 8.62
CA HIS A 124 20.20 -16.22 8.26
C HIS A 124 20.06 -16.26 6.74
N GLN A 125 18.95 -16.83 6.27
CA GLN A 125 18.61 -16.85 4.86
C GLN A 125 17.30 -16.10 4.64
N LEU A 126 17.26 -15.24 3.63
CA LEU A 126 16.05 -14.53 3.20
C LEU A 126 15.77 -14.85 1.74
N GLU A 127 14.52 -15.22 1.44
CA GLU A 127 14.04 -15.38 0.08
C GLU A 127 13.56 -14.04 -0.48
N LEU A 128 14.18 -13.59 -1.58
CA LEU A 128 13.84 -12.33 -2.21
C LEU A 128 12.48 -12.33 -2.90
N TRP A 129 11.86 -11.15 -2.81
CA TRP A 129 10.56 -10.74 -3.34
C TRP A 129 9.40 -11.65 -2.92
N THR A 130 9.53 -12.32 -1.78
CA THR A 130 8.41 -12.99 -1.14
C THR A 130 7.73 -12.01 -0.21
N VAL A 131 6.45 -11.75 -0.46
CA VAL A 131 5.59 -10.84 0.29
C VAL A 131 4.27 -11.57 0.51
N ASN A 132 4.02 -11.99 1.74
CA ASN A 132 2.83 -12.76 2.09
C ASN A 132 2.45 -12.54 3.56
N TYR A 133 1.33 -13.09 3.99
CA TYR A 133 0.89 -12.99 5.37
C TYR A 133 1.91 -13.57 6.36
N GLU A 134 2.52 -14.72 6.05
CA GLU A 134 3.45 -15.44 6.94
C GLU A 134 4.71 -14.62 7.28
N ASN A 135 5.16 -13.79 6.34
CA ASN A 135 6.32 -12.91 6.54
C ASN A 135 5.94 -11.46 6.86
N CYS A 136 4.70 -11.22 7.33
CA CYS A 136 4.17 -9.90 7.65
C CYS A 136 4.31 -8.91 6.49
N PHE A 137 4.18 -9.40 5.25
CA PHE A 137 4.34 -8.64 4.02
C PHE A 137 5.71 -7.94 3.93
N GLY A 138 6.76 -8.55 4.49
CA GLY A 138 8.13 -8.06 4.42
C GLY A 138 8.35 -6.68 5.03
N ASP A 139 7.67 -6.38 6.15
CA ASP A 139 7.64 -5.09 6.86
C ASP A 139 7.05 -3.91 6.05
N LEU A 140 6.51 -4.15 4.84
CA LEU A 140 6.00 -3.09 3.97
C LEU A 140 4.92 -2.22 4.67
N PRO A 141 3.87 -2.78 5.32
CA PRO A 141 2.87 -1.97 6.02
C PRO A 141 3.47 -1.04 7.09
N SER A 142 4.34 -1.58 7.95
CA SER A 142 5.00 -0.84 9.03
C SER A 142 5.87 0.29 8.51
N LEU A 143 6.63 0.05 7.43
CA LEU A 143 7.47 1.06 6.80
C LEU A 143 6.64 2.16 6.16
N MET A 144 5.58 1.79 5.43
CA MET A 144 4.67 2.76 4.83
C MET A 144 3.99 3.63 5.90
N PHE A 145 3.54 3.04 7.02
CA PHE A 145 2.98 3.79 8.14
C PHE A 145 3.95 4.84 8.70
N SER A 146 5.22 4.46 8.93
CA SER A 146 6.19 5.39 9.52
C SER A 146 6.45 6.64 8.64
N LEU A 147 6.43 6.47 7.32
CA LEU A 147 6.65 7.56 6.35
C LEU A 147 5.45 8.50 6.21
N THR A 148 4.25 8.07 6.64
CA THR A 148 3.05 8.95 6.61
C THR A 148 3.03 9.99 7.74
N ASN A 149 3.81 9.81 8.80
CA ASN A 149 3.78 10.66 10.01
C ASN A 149 4.83 11.79 10.03
N SER A 150 5.56 12.04 8.94
CA SER A 150 6.83 12.78 9.00
C SER A 150 6.88 14.22 8.46
N ASP A 151 5.78 14.91 8.07
CA ASP A 151 5.82 16.36 7.72
C ASP A 151 4.45 17.03 7.36
N ASP A 152 4.36 18.36 7.55
CA ASP A 152 3.16 19.25 7.56
C ASP A 152 2.40 19.51 6.21
N SER A 153 2.78 18.93 5.07
CA SER A 153 1.98 19.03 3.82
C SER A 153 1.03 17.83 3.63
N LEU A 154 0.40 17.42 4.72
CA LEU A 154 -0.27 16.14 4.92
C LEU A 154 -1.35 15.83 3.87
N ALA A 155 -2.13 16.83 3.45
CA ALA A 155 -3.31 16.66 2.59
C ALA A 155 -3.02 15.98 1.22
N THR A 156 -2.22 16.62 0.37
CA THR A 156 -1.93 16.08 -0.98
C THR A 156 -1.12 14.79 -0.91
N ARG A 157 -0.18 14.68 0.05
CA ARG A 157 0.59 13.45 0.26
C ARG A 157 -0.31 12.31 0.69
N TYR A 158 -1.29 12.57 1.56
CA TYR A 158 -2.24 11.58 2.03
C TYR A 158 -3.09 10.98 0.90
N VAL A 159 -3.59 11.81 -0.03
CA VAL A 159 -4.34 11.32 -1.19
C VAL A 159 -3.45 10.45 -2.10
N ARG A 160 -2.21 10.88 -2.34
CA ARG A 160 -1.23 10.15 -3.16
C ARG A 160 -0.85 8.80 -2.56
N PHE A 161 -0.55 8.79 -1.27
CA PHE A 161 -0.28 7.56 -0.51
C PHE A 161 -1.47 6.61 -0.51
N SER A 162 -2.67 7.13 -0.22
CA SER A 162 -3.91 6.34 -0.25
C SER A 162 -4.14 5.68 -1.60
N SER A 163 -3.80 6.37 -2.69
CA SER A 163 -3.91 5.84 -4.05
C SER A 163 -2.97 4.66 -4.31
N VAL A 164 -1.75 4.67 -3.77
CA VAL A 164 -0.80 3.55 -3.89
C VAL A 164 -1.15 2.40 -2.93
N HIS A 165 -1.52 2.69 -1.68
CA HIS A 165 -1.99 1.67 -0.73
C HIS A 165 -3.21 0.91 -1.27
N ALA A 166 -4.18 1.63 -1.81
CA ALA A 166 -5.35 1.04 -2.44
C ALA A 166 -4.95 0.10 -3.59
N ARG A 167 -3.95 0.45 -4.40
CA ARG A 167 -3.47 -0.44 -5.46
C ARG A 167 -2.71 -1.64 -4.92
N LEU A 168 -1.90 -1.50 -3.88
CA LEU A 168 -1.23 -2.64 -3.24
C LEU A 168 -2.25 -3.66 -2.72
N VAL A 169 -3.33 -3.17 -2.11
CA VAL A 169 -4.45 -4.00 -1.64
C VAL A 169 -5.21 -4.60 -2.82
N GLY A 170 -5.59 -3.79 -3.81
CA GLY A 170 -6.28 -4.24 -5.02
C GLY A 170 -5.52 -5.27 -5.83
N ALA A 171 -4.18 -5.16 -5.86
CA ALA A 171 -3.28 -6.10 -6.49
C ALA A 171 -2.94 -7.32 -5.60
N CYS A 172 -3.51 -7.41 -4.40
CA CYS A 172 -3.30 -8.51 -3.46
C CYS A 172 -1.83 -8.68 -3.01
N ILE A 173 -1.05 -7.59 -2.99
CA ILE A 173 0.39 -7.59 -2.66
C ILE A 173 0.59 -7.47 -1.15
N ALA A 174 -0.11 -6.54 -0.50
CA ALA A 174 0.09 -6.27 0.92
C ALA A 174 -1.20 -5.85 1.63
N ASN A 175 -1.39 -6.37 2.84
CA ASN A 175 -2.47 -5.95 3.71
C ASN A 175 -2.09 -4.63 4.41
N VAL A 176 -2.53 -3.51 3.83
CA VAL A 176 -2.41 -2.15 4.40
C VAL A 176 -3.80 -1.55 4.69
N LEU A 177 -4.77 -2.41 5.01
CA LEU A 177 -6.17 -2.01 5.23
C LEU A 177 -6.36 -1.14 6.48
N ASP A 178 -5.46 -1.21 7.45
CA ASP A 178 -5.39 -0.33 8.61
C ASP A 178 -5.14 1.15 8.22
N LEU A 179 -4.43 1.38 7.11
CA LEU A 179 -4.19 2.70 6.51
C LEU A 179 -5.38 3.20 5.69
N CYS A 180 -6.43 2.40 5.54
CA CYS A 180 -7.61 2.79 4.81
C CYS A 180 -8.32 3.94 5.55
N PRO A 181 -8.66 5.06 4.87
CA PRO A 181 -9.31 6.22 5.47
C PRO A 181 -10.55 5.89 6.29
N PHE A 182 -11.24 4.79 6.01
CA PHE A 182 -12.47 4.46 6.72
C PHE A 182 -12.40 3.23 7.64
N GLY A 183 -11.30 2.46 7.62
CA GLY A 183 -11.09 1.40 8.63
C GLY A 183 -10.93 2.01 10.02
N SER A 184 -10.17 3.11 10.10
CA SER A 184 -9.90 3.87 11.33
C SER A 184 -10.78 5.12 11.51
N PHE A 185 -11.30 5.75 10.44
CA PHE A 185 -12.08 7.00 10.52
C PHE A 185 -13.55 6.92 10.06
N GLY A 186 -14.13 5.72 9.90
CA GLY A 186 -15.57 5.59 9.60
C GLY A 186 -16.47 6.40 10.55
N TYR A 187 -16.02 6.61 11.79
CA TYR A 187 -16.69 7.41 12.81
C TYR A 187 -16.46 8.93 12.72
N ALA A 188 -15.47 9.43 11.96
CA ALA A 188 -15.11 10.85 11.95
C ALA A 188 -15.80 11.66 10.84
N ILE A 189 -16.14 11.03 9.70
CA ILE A 189 -16.77 11.69 8.52
C ILE A 189 -18.32 11.71 8.64
N THR A 190 -18.85 11.25 9.77
CA THR A 190 -20.27 11.37 10.16
C THR A 190 -20.61 12.72 10.79
N ARG A 191 -19.63 13.62 10.98
CA ARG A 191 -19.88 14.96 11.53
C ARG A 191 -20.74 15.80 10.56
N ASP A 192 -21.77 16.44 11.08
CA ASP A 192 -22.70 17.30 10.33
C ASP A 192 -22.05 18.53 9.67
N LYS A 193 -20.79 18.85 10.03
CA LYS A 193 -20.00 19.96 9.50
C LYS A 193 -18.70 19.44 8.92
N ALA A 194 -18.45 19.78 7.65
CA ALA A 194 -17.17 19.54 7.01
C ALA A 194 -16.08 20.38 7.70
N GLY A 195 -15.03 19.73 8.16
CA GLY A 195 -13.84 20.35 8.74
C GLY A 195 -12.73 20.54 7.69
N PRO A 196 -11.67 21.29 8.05
CA PRO A 196 -10.46 21.34 7.24
C PRO A 196 -9.92 19.91 6.96
N GLY A 197 -9.63 19.60 5.69
CA GLY A 197 -9.10 18.30 5.24
C GLY A 197 -10.14 17.26 4.83
N ASP A 198 -11.44 17.57 4.87
CA ASP A 198 -12.48 16.60 4.46
C ASP A 198 -12.52 16.36 2.94
N ASP A 199 -12.12 17.34 2.13
CA ASP A 199 -11.91 17.14 0.68
C ASP A 199 -10.86 16.06 0.42
N ASP A 200 -9.70 16.17 1.06
CA ASP A 200 -8.60 15.20 0.89
C ASP A 200 -9.00 13.82 1.38
N ARG A 201 -9.80 13.73 2.45
CA ARG A 201 -10.35 12.46 2.91
C ARG A 201 -11.28 11.83 1.90
N VAL A 202 -12.19 12.60 1.30
CA VAL A 202 -13.10 12.12 0.24
C VAL A 202 -12.32 11.69 -1.00
N LEU A 203 -11.29 12.45 -1.37
CA LEU A 203 -10.40 12.11 -2.48
C LEU A 203 -9.64 10.81 -2.18
N ALA A 204 -8.99 10.70 -1.03
CA ALA A 204 -8.28 9.49 -0.60
C ALA A 204 -9.20 8.27 -0.57
N ALA A 205 -10.37 8.41 0.06
CA ALA A 205 -11.45 7.44 0.10
C ALA A 205 -11.85 6.94 -1.30
N SER A 206 -12.04 7.86 -2.24
CA SER A 206 -12.41 7.50 -3.62
C SER A 206 -11.33 6.64 -4.27
N GLN A 207 -10.04 6.90 -4.00
CA GLN A 207 -8.94 6.09 -4.53
C GLN A 207 -9.01 4.64 -4.03
N TRP A 208 -9.39 4.42 -2.77
CA TRP A 208 -9.63 3.08 -2.23
C TRP A 208 -10.77 2.37 -2.94
N THR A 209 -11.88 3.07 -3.17
CA THR A 209 -12.99 2.51 -3.94
C THR A 209 -12.56 2.13 -5.36
N PHE A 210 -11.83 2.99 -6.07
CA PHE A 210 -11.45 2.73 -7.47
C PHE A 210 -10.43 1.60 -7.63
N ASN A 211 -9.46 1.51 -6.73
CA ASN A 211 -8.32 0.60 -6.92
C ASN A 211 -8.42 -0.66 -6.06
N ALA A 212 -9.16 -0.64 -4.96
CA ALA A 212 -9.37 -1.78 -4.06
C ALA A 212 -10.85 -2.17 -3.92
N GLY A 213 -11.76 -1.61 -4.72
CA GLY A 213 -13.22 -1.77 -4.55
C GLY A 213 -13.67 -3.22 -4.45
N MET A 214 -13.18 -4.09 -5.32
CA MET A 214 -13.49 -5.53 -5.30
C MET A 214 -13.04 -6.21 -4.00
N VAL A 215 -11.83 -5.89 -3.56
CA VAL A 215 -11.23 -6.43 -2.33
C VAL A 215 -12.02 -5.96 -1.10
N LEU A 216 -12.34 -4.65 -1.06
CA LEU A 216 -13.12 -4.03 0.01
C LEU A 216 -14.56 -4.57 0.06
N TRP A 217 -15.19 -4.80 -1.09
CA TRP A 217 -16.50 -5.41 -1.15
C TRP A 217 -16.47 -6.85 -0.62
N GLU A 218 -15.51 -7.66 -1.06
CA GLU A 218 -15.38 -9.04 -0.59
C GLU A 218 -15.24 -9.13 0.94
N ILE A 219 -14.37 -8.32 1.55
CA ILE A 219 -14.18 -8.33 3.01
C ILE A 219 -15.41 -7.81 3.76
N CYS A 220 -16.16 -6.87 3.18
CA CYS A 220 -17.40 -6.38 3.79
C CYS A 220 -18.53 -7.41 3.65
N GLU A 221 -18.67 -8.07 2.50
CA GLU A 221 -19.69 -9.08 2.25
C GLU A 221 -19.47 -10.32 3.13
N LYS A 222 -18.20 -10.76 3.25
CA LYS A 222 -17.81 -11.92 4.06
C LYS A 222 -17.71 -11.65 5.56
N ARG A 223 -17.99 -10.43 6.03
CA ARG A 223 -17.86 -10.02 7.45
C ARG A 223 -16.51 -10.36 8.07
N VAL A 224 -15.46 -9.68 7.65
CA VAL A 224 -14.08 -10.01 8.04
C VAL A 224 -13.60 -9.16 9.21
N TRP A 225 -12.91 -9.78 10.17
CA TRP A 225 -12.13 -9.10 11.19
C TRP A 225 -10.67 -8.92 10.75
N ASN A 226 -10.20 -7.68 10.72
CA ASN A 226 -8.81 -7.32 10.49
C ASN A 226 -8.47 -6.02 11.22
N TYR A 227 -8.16 -6.12 12.52
CA TYR A 227 -8.07 -5.03 13.50
C TYR A 227 -9.38 -4.24 13.72
N TYR A 228 -10.22 -4.15 12.69
CA TYR A 228 -11.56 -3.61 12.67
C TYR A 228 -12.53 -4.65 12.08
N SER A 229 -13.79 -4.59 12.50
CA SER A 229 -14.88 -5.35 11.86
C SER A 229 -15.25 -4.72 10.52
N TYR A 230 -14.98 -5.42 9.44
CA TYR A 230 -15.52 -5.10 8.12
C TYR A 230 -16.84 -5.83 7.94
N GLY A 231 -17.88 -5.11 7.55
CA GLY A 231 -19.19 -5.69 7.27
C GLY A 231 -19.94 -4.83 6.26
N PRO A 232 -21.12 -5.29 5.79
CA PRO A 232 -21.88 -4.54 4.78
C PRO A 232 -22.27 -3.13 5.25
N HIS A 233 -22.37 -2.92 6.57
CA HIS A 233 -22.62 -1.62 7.18
C HIS A 233 -21.46 -0.62 6.97
N ILE A 234 -20.21 -1.07 6.90
CA ILE A 234 -19.05 -0.23 6.60
C ILE A 234 -19.14 0.25 5.15
N TRP A 235 -19.36 -0.65 4.20
CA TRP A 235 -19.54 -0.29 2.79
C TRP A 235 -20.70 0.71 2.58
N LYS A 236 -21.84 0.49 3.24
CA LYS A 236 -22.97 1.43 3.23
C LYS A 236 -22.61 2.78 3.85
N SER A 237 -21.79 2.79 4.90
CA SER A 237 -21.31 4.02 5.54
C SER A 237 -20.43 4.84 4.60
N TRP A 238 -19.57 4.20 3.82
CA TRP A 238 -18.79 4.87 2.77
C TRP A 238 -19.72 5.48 1.70
N ALA A 239 -20.70 4.71 1.22
CA ALA A 239 -21.67 5.19 0.24
C ALA A 239 -22.46 6.39 0.77
N ALA A 240 -22.83 6.41 2.06
CA ALA A 240 -23.48 7.54 2.69
C ALA A 240 -22.59 8.78 2.73
N VAL A 241 -21.29 8.62 3.03
CA VAL A 241 -20.30 9.70 2.99
C VAL A 241 -20.19 10.28 1.58
N PHE A 242 -20.00 9.44 0.56
CA PHE A 242 -19.91 9.92 -0.82
C PHE A 242 -21.21 10.58 -1.31
N THR A 243 -22.37 10.08 -0.88
CA THR A 243 -23.67 10.69 -1.21
C THR A 243 -23.76 12.11 -0.66
N ARG A 244 -23.37 12.30 0.61
CA ARG A 244 -23.32 13.64 1.24
C ARG A 244 -22.33 14.54 0.53
N ALA A 245 -21.12 14.04 0.22
CA ALA A 245 -20.10 14.83 -0.47
C ALA A 245 -20.55 15.26 -1.87
N ALA A 246 -21.08 14.35 -2.68
CA ALA A 246 -21.53 14.63 -4.04
C ALA A 246 -22.66 15.68 -4.12
N ALA A 247 -23.59 15.63 -3.17
CA ALA A 247 -24.78 16.49 -3.10
C ALA A 247 -24.53 17.85 -2.42
N ALA A 248 -23.42 18.02 -1.70
CA ALA A 248 -23.15 19.25 -0.97
C ALA A 248 -22.68 20.36 -1.91
N ASP A 249 -23.53 21.38 -2.13
CA ASP A 249 -23.25 22.41 -3.13
C ASP A 249 -22.03 23.29 -2.83
N ASN A 250 -21.70 23.52 -1.55
CA ASN A 250 -20.62 24.42 -1.14
C ASN A 250 -19.75 23.89 0.02
N ARG A 251 -19.90 22.63 0.44
CA ARG A 251 -19.13 22.07 1.57
C ARG A 251 -17.85 21.35 1.16
N TYR A 252 -17.82 20.85 -0.08
CA TYR A 252 -16.68 20.15 -0.66
C TYR A 252 -16.29 20.83 -1.97
N GLY A 253 -15.00 20.83 -2.28
CA GLY A 253 -14.48 21.28 -3.57
C GLY A 253 -15.03 20.44 -4.73
N ASN A 254 -15.05 21.03 -5.93
CA ASN A 254 -15.58 20.37 -7.12
C ASN A 254 -14.92 19.02 -7.41
N GLU A 255 -13.61 18.90 -7.15
CA GLU A 255 -12.84 17.67 -7.34
C GLU A 255 -13.32 16.56 -6.40
N ALA A 256 -13.44 16.84 -5.10
CA ALA A 256 -13.94 15.89 -4.11
C ALA A 256 -15.40 15.47 -4.38
N ARG A 257 -16.26 16.43 -4.79
CA ARG A 257 -17.64 16.13 -5.19
C ARG A 257 -17.71 15.18 -6.38
N GLU A 258 -16.87 15.40 -7.38
CA GLU A 258 -16.85 14.58 -8.58
C GLU A 258 -16.26 13.20 -8.32
N ALA A 259 -15.17 13.11 -7.58
CA ALA A 259 -14.60 11.85 -7.13
C ALA A 259 -15.62 11.03 -6.31
N ALA A 260 -16.41 11.68 -5.46
CA ALA A 260 -17.49 11.01 -4.72
C ALA A 260 -18.59 10.45 -5.63
N ARG A 261 -19.00 11.18 -6.69
CA ARG A 261 -19.98 10.67 -7.67
C ARG A 261 -19.44 9.45 -8.41
N GLN A 262 -18.19 9.52 -8.85
CA GLN A 262 -17.53 8.41 -9.54
C GLN A 262 -17.37 7.20 -8.62
N ALA A 263 -16.99 7.42 -7.35
CA ALA A 263 -16.90 6.35 -6.36
C ALA A 263 -18.26 5.65 -6.15
N LEU A 264 -19.35 6.41 -6.01
CA LEU A 264 -20.70 5.83 -5.90
C LEU A 264 -21.11 5.00 -7.11
N HIS A 265 -20.73 5.42 -8.31
CA HIS A 265 -21.00 4.64 -9.51
C HIS A 265 -20.19 3.33 -9.48
N HIS A 266 -18.90 3.42 -9.19
CA HIS A 266 -18.02 2.27 -9.12
C HIS A 266 -18.44 1.27 -8.02
N MET A 267 -18.87 1.74 -6.85
CA MET A 267 -19.39 0.88 -5.78
C MET A 267 -20.57 0.03 -6.26
N LYS A 268 -21.51 0.63 -7.00
CA LYS A 268 -22.65 -0.10 -7.58
C LYS A 268 -22.22 -1.12 -8.62
N ASP A 269 -21.21 -0.78 -9.42
CA ASP A 269 -20.67 -1.71 -10.41
C ASP A 269 -20.00 -2.92 -9.74
N VAL A 270 -19.25 -2.69 -8.66
CA VAL A 270 -18.64 -3.74 -7.82
C VAL A 270 -19.71 -4.63 -7.18
N GLU A 271 -20.74 -4.04 -6.56
CA GLU A 271 -21.86 -4.79 -5.97
C GLU A 271 -22.58 -5.66 -7.00
N LYS A 272 -22.81 -5.12 -8.20
CA LYS A 272 -23.47 -5.84 -9.30
C LYS A 272 -22.61 -6.98 -9.84
N GLN A 273 -21.29 -6.77 -9.87
CA GLN A 273 -20.31 -7.77 -10.27
C GLN A 273 -20.20 -8.91 -9.27
N GLY A 274 -20.36 -8.61 -7.98
CA GLY A 274 -20.18 -9.57 -6.88
C GLY A 274 -18.72 -9.98 -6.70
N ILE A 275 -18.47 -11.00 -5.88
CA ILE A 275 -17.12 -11.56 -5.70
C ILE A 275 -16.76 -12.39 -6.94
N ILE A 276 -15.93 -11.84 -7.82
CA ILE A 276 -15.49 -12.50 -9.08
C ILE A 276 -14.16 -13.27 -8.89
N SER A 277 -13.43 -13.02 -7.81
CA SER A 277 -12.07 -13.53 -7.63
C SER A 277 -12.05 -15.04 -7.32
N ASN A 278 -11.24 -15.79 -8.08
CA ASN A 278 -10.85 -17.17 -7.73
C ASN A 278 -9.89 -17.24 -6.53
N VAL A 279 -9.37 -16.09 -6.11
CA VAL A 279 -8.44 -15.92 -5.00
C VAL A 279 -9.21 -15.32 -3.83
N SER A 280 -9.32 -16.06 -2.72
CA SER A 280 -9.92 -15.56 -1.49
C SER A 280 -9.02 -14.49 -0.88
N ILE A 281 -9.50 -13.25 -0.82
CA ILE A 281 -8.77 -12.13 -0.20
C ILE A 281 -8.51 -12.42 1.28
N VAL A 282 -9.47 -13.09 1.92
CA VAL A 282 -9.34 -13.54 3.32
C VAL A 282 -8.11 -14.42 3.47
N ASP A 283 -7.89 -15.35 2.55
CA ASP A 283 -6.77 -16.30 2.62
C ASP A 283 -5.45 -15.61 2.29
N VAL A 284 -5.42 -14.77 1.24
CA VAL A 284 -4.21 -14.03 0.84
C VAL A 284 -3.68 -13.17 1.98
N PHE A 285 -4.60 -12.48 2.68
CA PHE A 285 -4.23 -11.56 3.74
C PHE A 285 -4.30 -12.17 5.14
N GLY A 286 -4.58 -13.48 5.26
CA GLY A 286 -4.66 -14.19 6.53
C GLY A 286 -5.70 -13.63 7.50
N MET A 287 -6.84 -13.17 6.99
CA MET A 287 -7.89 -12.55 7.79
C MET A 287 -8.88 -13.58 8.35
N ARG A 288 -9.64 -13.20 9.39
CA ARG A 288 -10.66 -14.05 10.00
C ARG A 288 -12.06 -13.63 9.57
N VAL A 289 -12.88 -14.57 9.13
CA VAL A 289 -14.33 -14.35 8.95
C VAL A 289 -15.03 -14.42 10.31
N ILE A 290 -15.89 -13.44 10.59
CA ILE A 290 -16.73 -13.38 11.78
C ILE A 290 -17.97 -14.24 11.51
N ALA A 291 -18.21 -15.25 12.34
CA ALA A 291 -19.42 -16.06 12.25
C ALA A 291 -20.62 -15.28 12.83
N ASP A 292 -21.82 -15.50 12.30
CA ASP A 292 -23.05 -14.86 12.83
C ASP A 292 -23.28 -15.16 14.33
N SER A 293 -22.67 -16.21 14.89
CA SER A 293 -22.74 -16.55 16.32
C SER A 293 -21.78 -15.76 17.22
N ASP A 294 -20.82 -15.03 16.65
CA ASP A 294 -19.83 -14.27 17.42
C ASP A 294 -20.38 -12.87 17.79
N GLU A 295 -21.51 -12.42 17.20
CA GLU A 295 -22.19 -11.15 17.53
C GLU A 295 -23.07 -11.24 18.79
N GLU A 296 -23.44 -12.44 19.26
CA GLU A 296 -24.34 -12.62 20.43
C GLU A 296 -23.62 -12.55 21.80
N VAL A 297 -22.28 -12.63 21.84
CA VAL A 297 -21.54 -12.66 23.12
C VAL A 297 -21.34 -11.26 23.70
N ASP A 298 -21.28 -10.22 22.87
CA ASP A 298 -21.00 -8.85 23.33
C ASP A 298 -22.26 -8.10 23.84
N GLU A 299 -23.47 -8.49 23.43
CA GLU A 299 -24.71 -7.85 23.93
C GLU A 299 -25.20 -8.40 25.29
N GLU A 300 -24.73 -9.58 25.71
CA GLU A 300 -25.09 -10.15 27.02
C GLU A 300 -24.18 -9.68 28.18
N GLU A 301 -22.97 -9.18 27.90
CA GLU A 301 -22.09 -8.62 28.94
C GLU A 301 -22.42 -7.15 29.28
N GLU A 302 -22.99 -6.36 28.36
CA GLU A 302 -23.44 -4.99 28.65
C GLU A 302 -24.78 -4.90 29.43
N ASN A 303 -25.52 -6.02 29.58
CA ASN A 303 -26.75 -6.08 30.37
C ASN A 303 -26.55 -6.69 31.78
N LYS A 304 -25.31 -6.79 32.26
CA LYS A 304 -24.98 -7.34 33.60
C LYS A 304 -24.21 -6.38 34.53
N GLU A 305 -24.32 -5.06 34.33
CA GLU A 305 -23.98 -4.06 35.36
C GLU A 305 -25.14 -3.12 35.71
#